data_AF-A0A1Y4F2G3-F1
#
_entry.id   AF-A0A1Y4F2G3-F1
#
_cell.length_a   1.000
_cell.length_b   1.000
_cell.length_c   1.000
_cell.angle_alpha   90.00
_cell.angle_beta   90.00
_cell.angle_gamma   90.00
#
_symmetry.space_group_name_H-M   'P 1'
#
loop_
_entity.id
_entity.type
_entity.pdbx_description
1 polymer ?
#
loop_
_entity_poly.entity_id
_entity_poly.type
_entity_poly.pdbx_seq_one_letter_code
_entity_poly.pdbx_strand_id
1 'polypeptide(L)'
;MDENKNVNEELENKEKTVEEGTENQEDKQPTLEEVMAELARERAEKEKMKVASDKYSSEIATLKKQLRAKQTAEEAAEDAKREQEEAHKEYVAGLEKKLALIEAKARYADMGMEPELAAKTAEAELDGDKETVSANIKKMMAASLKSAEAEWIKSRPDVQSGAEEDPNAEDPFIKGFTGK
;
A
#
# COMPACT_ATOMS: atom_id res chain seq x y z
N MET A 1 56.62 -12.37 -15.12
CA MET A 1 55.47 -11.72 -14.46
C MET A 1 55.78 -11.75 -12.96
N ASP A 2 56.85 -11.12 -12.47
CA ASP A 2 57.21 -9.69 -12.52
C ASP A 2 56.16 -8.82 -11.88
N GLU A 3 56.14 -8.75 -10.54
CA GLU A 3 55.46 -7.67 -9.79
C GLU A 3 55.82 -7.66 -8.29
N ASN A 4 57.06 -8.03 -7.90
CA ASN A 4 57.41 -7.98 -6.47
C ASN A 4 58.90 -7.69 -6.18
N LYS A 5 59.47 -6.72 -6.91
CA LYS A 5 60.81 -6.18 -6.63
C LYS A 5 60.87 -4.65 -6.53
N ASN A 6 59.73 -3.96 -6.52
CA ASN A 6 59.68 -2.49 -6.54
C ASN A 6 59.10 -1.84 -5.27
N VAL A 7 59.23 -2.49 -4.12
CA VAL A 7 58.76 -1.91 -2.83
C VAL A 7 59.90 -1.66 -1.85
N ASN A 8 61.11 -2.16 -2.15
CA ASN A 8 62.25 -2.06 -1.20
C ASN A 8 63.36 -1.09 -1.63
N GLU A 9 63.33 -0.53 -2.84
CA GLU A 9 64.28 0.54 -3.26
C GLU A 9 63.76 1.96 -2.99
N GLU A 10 62.46 2.14 -2.75
CA GLU A 10 61.88 3.46 -2.41
C GLU A 10 61.95 3.80 -0.92
N LEU A 11 62.24 2.83 -0.04
CA LEU A 11 62.40 3.05 1.40
C LEU A 11 63.85 3.31 1.80
N GLU A 12 64.85 2.79 1.06
CA GLU A 12 66.27 3.10 1.32
C GLU A 12 66.74 4.43 0.72
N ASN A 13 65.98 5.02 -0.21
CA ASN A 13 66.30 6.33 -0.79
C ASN A 13 65.76 7.53 0.02
N LYS A 14 65.03 7.28 1.11
CA LYS A 14 64.59 8.32 2.05
C LYS A 14 65.47 8.44 3.30
N GLU A 15 66.34 7.48 3.56
CA GLU A 15 67.29 7.51 4.68
C GLU A 15 68.71 7.97 4.27
N LYS A 16 68.95 8.29 3.00
CA LYS A 16 70.26 8.74 2.48
C LYS A 16 70.33 10.18 1.98
N THR A 17 69.41 11.04 2.43
CA THR A 17 69.53 12.52 2.25
C THR A 17 69.52 13.25 3.59
N VAL A 18 70.09 12.62 4.62
CA VAL A 18 70.53 13.29 5.84
C VAL A 18 72.02 12.99 5.90
N GLU A 19 72.84 14.02 6.10
CA GLU A 19 74.32 14.00 6.04
C GLU A 19 74.91 14.24 4.65
N GLU A 20 74.90 15.50 4.22
CA GLU A 20 76.14 16.28 4.03
C GLU A 20 75.76 17.71 3.61
N GLY A 21 76.09 18.67 4.46
CA GLY A 21 75.77 20.08 4.23
C GLY A 21 75.97 20.96 5.46
N THR A 22 76.98 20.65 6.29
CA THR A 22 77.50 21.61 7.26
C THR A 22 78.46 22.56 6.54
N GLU A 23 77.96 23.71 6.09
CA GLU A 23 78.80 24.89 5.98
C GLU A 23 77.95 26.17 5.99
N ASN A 24 78.13 26.96 7.07
CA ASN A 24 77.74 28.35 7.26
C ASN A 24 76.24 28.67 7.37
N GLN A 25 75.62 28.21 8.45
CA GLN A 25 74.66 29.06 9.16
C GLN A 25 75.46 29.91 10.15
N GLU A 26 75.80 31.13 9.74
CA GLU A 26 76.06 32.18 10.71
C GLU A 26 74.89 32.19 11.70
N ASP A 27 75.19 32.12 13.00
CA ASP A 27 74.29 32.38 14.10
C ASP A 27 73.71 33.81 14.00
N LYS A 28 72.86 34.07 13.01
CA LYS A 28 71.93 35.20 13.06
C LYS A 28 70.84 34.76 14.01
N GLN A 29 71.09 35.04 15.30
CA GLN A 29 70.01 35.21 16.26
C GLN A 29 68.94 36.05 15.56
N PRO A 30 67.68 35.56 15.45
CA PRO A 30 66.65 36.27 14.72
C PRO A 30 66.61 37.67 15.30
N THR A 31 66.74 38.66 14.42
CA THR A 31 66.77 40.04 14.88
C THR A 31 65.46 40.33 15.59
N LEU A 32 65.48 41.18 16.63
CA LEU A 32 64.28 41.46 17.45
C LEU A 32 63.06 41.85 16.59
N GLU A 33 63.33 42.46 15.44
CA GLU A 33 62.37 42.88 14.42
C GLU A 33 61.76 41.70 13.64
N GLU A 34 62.53 40.65 13.36
CA GLU A 34 62.09 39.44 12.66
C GLU A 34 61.19 38.56 13.55
N VAL A 35 61.53 38.43 14.84
CA VAL A 35 60.68 37.76 15.84
C VAL A 35 59.36 38.51 16.05
N MET A 36 59.40 39.84 16.06
CA MET A 36 58.20 40.68 16.14
C MET A 36 57.33 40.56 14.88
N ALA A 37 57.94 40.46 13.70
CA ALA A 37 57.23 40.24 12.44
C ALA A 37 56.59 38.84 12.38
N GLU A 38 57.27 37.81 12.88
CA GLU A 38 56.75 36.44 12.95
C GLU A 38 55.60 36.32 13.96
N LEU A 39 55.72 36.95 15.14
CA LEU A 39 54.64 37.05 16.12
C LEU A 39 53.42 37.81 15.58
N ALA A 40 53.65 38.86 14.79
CA ALA A 40 52.57 39.59 14.12
C ALA A 40 51.87 38.73 13.05
N ARG A 41 52.62 37.93 12.28
CA ARG A 41 52.08 36.97 11.30
C ARG A 41 51.28 35.86 11.98
N GLU A 42 51.83 35.27 13.05
CA GLU A 42 51.18 34.19 13.80
C GLU A 42 49.89 34.67 14.48
N ARG A 43 49.89 35.89 15.02
CA ARG A 43 48.66 36.53 15.55
C ARG A 43 47.65 36.79 14.44
N ALA A 44 48.08 37.28 13.29
CA ALA A 44 47.20 37.51 12.14
C ALA A 44 46.61 36.20 11.59
N GLU A 45 47.38 35.11 11.54
CA GLU A 45 46.89 33.79 11.17
C GLU A 45 45.92 33.22 12.20
N LYS A 46 46.23 33.36 13.49
CA LYS A 46 45.35 32.93 14.58
C LYS A 46 44.02 33.68 14.54
N GLU A 47 44.04 34.98 14.23
CA GLU A 47 42.83 35.78 14.07
C GLU A 47 42.02 35.36 12.83
N LYS A 48 42.67 35.09 11.69
CA LYS A 48 42.02 34.52 10.50
C LYS A 48 41.37 33.16 10.78
N MET A 49 42.08 32.27 11.48
CA MET A 49 41.59 30.95 11.89
C MET A 49 40.40 31.07 12.83
N LYS A 50 40.42 32.01 13.77
CA LYS A 50 39.32 32.28 14.68
C LYS A 50 38.08 32.78 13.92
N VAL A 51 38.24 33.74 13.02
CA VAL A 51 37.15 34.24 12.16
C VAL A 51 36.57 33.13 11.28
N ALA A 52 37.42 32.27 10.71
CA ALA A 52 36.97 31.12 9.94
C ALA A 52 36.18 30.13 10.81
N SER A 53 36.67 29.82 12.01
CA SER A 53 36.00 28.94 12.97
C SER A 53 34.63 29.48 13.40
N ASP A 54 34.54 30.77 13.70
CA ASP A 54 33.27 31.43 14.07
C ASP A 54 32.28 31.39 12.89
N LYS A 55 32.76 31.61 11.67
CA LYS A 55 31.96 31.50 10.45
C LYS A 55 31.43 30.08 10.24
N TYR A 56 32.29 29.06 10.28
CA TYR A 56 31.85 27.67 10.13
C TYR A 56 30.88 27.24 11.23
N SER A 57 31.11 27.68 12.47
CA SER A 57 30.21 27.41 13.58
C SER A 57 28.81 27.98 13.33
N SER A 58 28.72 29.19 12.76
CA SER A 58 27.45 29.81 12.38
C SER A 58 26.75 29.09 11.22
N GLU A 59 27.50 28.62 10.23
CA GLU A 59 26.99 27.84 9.09
C GLU A 59 26.47 26.47 9.56
N ILE A 60 27.19 25.79 10.44
CA ILE A 60 26.75 24.53 11.04
C ILE A 60 25.46 24.74 11.85
N ALA A 61 25.38 25.81 12.65
CA ALA A 61 24.18 26.11 13.42
C ALA A 61 22.95 26.38 12.53
N THR A 62 23.13 27.14 11.45
CA THR A 62 22.06 27.44 10.49
C THR A 62 21.63 26.21 9.70
N LEU A 63 22.57 25.41 9.20
CA LEU A 63 22.28 24.13 8.53
C LEU A 63 21.55 23.16 9.46
N LYS A 64 21.98 23.05 10.71
CA LYS A 64 21.31 22.20 11.71
C LYS A 64 19.88 22.66 11.98
N LYS A 65 19.63 23.98 11.99
CA LYS A 65 18.28 24.53 12.13
C LYS A 65 17.42 24.23 10.90
N GLN A 66 17.97 24.39 9.70
CA GLN A 66 17.27 24.08 8.44
C GLN A 66 16.94 22.59 8.31
N LEU A 67 17.87 21.72 8.70
CA LEU A 67 17.69 20.27 8.64
C LEU A 67 16.58 19.81 9.58
N ARG A 68 16.57 20.32 10.82
CA ARG A 68 15.48 20.07 11.76
C ARG A 68 14.14 20.59 11.23
N ALA A 69 14.12 21.82 10.69
CA ALA A 69 12.89 22.38 10.15
C ALA A 69 12.33 21.54 8.97
N LYS A 70 13.21 21.02 8.10
CA LYS A 70 12.80 20.12 7.02
C LYS A 70 12.27 18.79 7.54
N GLN A 71 13.01 18.16 8.48
CA GLN A 71 12.59 16.90 9.09
C GLN A 71 11.23 17.02 9.77
N THR A 72 11.00 18.08 10.55
CA THR A 72 9.69 18.31 11.21
C THR A 72 8.57 18.58 10.21
N ALA A 73 8.85 19.26 9.09
CA ALA A 73 7.86 19.49 8.04
C ALA A 73 7.52 18.21 7.27
N GLU A 74 8.51 17.34 7.03
CA GLU A 74 8.34 16.08 6.31
C GLU A 74 7.58 15.04 7.16
N GLU A 75 7.91 14.92 8.45
CA GLU A 75 7.21 14.06 9.41
C GLU A 75 5.72 14.45 9.54
N ALA A 76 5.41 15.75 9.66
CA ALA A 76 4.03 16.22 9.70
C ALA A 76 3.27 15.99 8.38
N ALA A 77 3.95 16.05 7.24
CA ALA A 77 3.35 15.76 5.93
C ALA A 77 3.11 14.26 5.73
N GLU A 78 3.98 13.40 6.25
CA GLU A 78 3.83 11.95 6.18
C GLU A 78 2.72 11.45 7.12
N ASP A 79 2.61 12.01 8.33
CA ASP A 79 1.48 11.73 9.22
C ASP A 79 0.14 12.18 8.62
N ALA A 80 0.09 13.37 8.02
CA ALA A 80 -1.12 13.86 7.34
C ALA A 80 -1.48 13.01 6.10
N LYS A 81 -0.49 12.51 5.37
CA LYS A 81 -0.74 11.57 4.26
C LYS A 81 -1.22 10.22 4.77
N ARG A 82 -0.65 9.69 5.85
CA ARG A 82 -1.10 8.42 6.45
C ARG A 82 -2.55 8.53 6.91
N GLU A 83 -2.91 9.62 7.58
CA GLU A 83 -4.29 9.86 8.02
C GLU A 83 -5.25 10.01 6.82
N GLN A 84 -4.85 10.71 5.77
CA GLN A 84 -5.65 10.80 4.53
C GLN A 84 -5.75 9.46 3.81
N GLU A 85 -4.70 8.66 3.78
CA GLU A 85 -4.69 7.33 3.17
C GLU A 85 -5.57 6.35 3.96
N GLU A 86 -5.54 6.41 5.30
CA GLU A 86 -6.42 5.62 6.16
C GLU A 86 -7.88 6.02 5.94
N ALA A 87 -8.20 7.31 5.97
CA ALA A 87 -9.55 7.80 5.68
C ALA A 87 -10.02 7.41 4.27
N HIS A 88 -9.12 7.48 3.28
CA HIS A 88 -9.42 7.06 1.92
C HIS A 88 -9.63 5.54 1.81
N LYS A 89 -8.82 4.73 2.50
CA LYS A 89 -9.00 3.27 2.55
C LYS A 89 -10.34 2.90 3.19
N GLU A 90 -10.72 3.54 4.29
CA GLU A 90 -12.02 3.32 4.92
C GLU A 90 -13.18 3.71 3.99
N TYR A 91 -13.05 4.85 3.30
CA TYR A 91 -14.03 5.28 2.32
C TYR A 91 -14.20 4.29 1.16
N VAL A 92 -13.08 3.84 0.57
CA VAL A 92 -13.08 2.85 -0.51
C VAL A 92 -13.66 1.53 -0.03
N ALA A 93 -13.25 1.02 1.13
CA ALA A 93 -13.79 -0.22 1.69
C ALA A 93 -15.31 -0.11 1.96
N GLY A 94 -15.79 1.06 2.40
CA GLY A 94 -17.21 1.34 2.56
C GLY A 94 -17.99 1.34 1.23
N LEU A 95 -17.39 1.89 0.16
CA LEU A 95 -17.97 1.86 -1.18
C LEU A 95 -18.00 0.44 -1.76
N GLU A 96 -16.92 -0.31 -1.63
CA GLU A 96 -16.82 -1.70 -2.09
C GLU A 96 -17.88 -2.58 -1.43
N LYS A 97 -18.10 -2.45 -0.12
CA LYS A 97 -19.17 -3.17 0.58
C LYS A 97 -20.56 -2.83 0.04
N LYS A 98 -20.84 -1.55 -0.23
CA LYS A 98 -22.13 -1.12 -0.80
C LYS A 98 -22.32 -1.63 -2.23
N LEU A 99 -21.26 -1.61 -3.04
CA LEU A 99 -21.29 -2.13 -4.39
C LEU A 99 -21.58 -3.64 -4.38
N ALA A 100 -20.84 -4.40 -3.58
CA ALA A 100 -21.04 -5.83 -3.42
C ALA A 100 -22.48 -6.16 -2.97
N LEU A 101 -23.05 -5.32 -2.09
CA LEU A 101 -24.43 -5.47 -1.64
C LEU A 101 -25.43 -5.26 -2.78
N ILE A 102 -25.24 -4.22 -3.59
CA ILE A 102 -26.11 -3.92 -4.74
C ILE A 102 -26.03 -5.04 -5.79
N GLU A 103 -24.81 -5.48 -6.12
CA GLU A 103 -24.58 -6.57 -7.07
C GLU A 103 -25.20 -7.89 -6.60
N ALA A 104 -25.02 -8.24 -5.32
CA ALA A 104 -25.63 -9.43 -4.75
C ALA A 104 -27.17 -9.34 -4.73
N LYS A 105 -27.73 -8.17 -4.37
CA LYS A 105 -29.19 -7.93 -4.43
C LYS A 105 -29.73 -8.12 -5.84
N ALA A 106 -29.07 -7.57 -6.86
CA ALA A 106 -29.44 -7.75 -8.25
C ALA A 106 -29.38 -9.23 -8.66
N ARG A 107 -28.30 -9.94 -8.31
CA ARG A 107 -28.14 -11.37 -8.60
C ARG A 107 -29.29 -12.22 -8.05
N TYR A 108 -29.73 -11.96 -6.81
CA TYR A 108 -30.84 -12.69 -6.22
C TYR A 108 -32.20 -12.29 -6.80
N ALA A 109 -32.39 -11.01 -7.14
CA ALA A 109 -33.60 -10.57 -7.84
C ALA A 109 -33.72 -11.22 -9.23
N ASP A 110 -32.62 -11.33 -9.97
CA ASP A 110 -32.57 -12.02 -11.27
C ASP A 110 -32.88 -13.53 -11.16
N MET A 111 -32.61 -14.14 -10.01
CA MET A 111 -33.03 -15.52 -9.70
C MET A 111 -34.52 -15.65 -9.36
N GLY A 112 -35.29 -14.55 -9.41
CA GLY A 112 -36.72 -14.53 -9.07
C GLY A 112 -37.00 -14.42 -7.57
N MET A 113 -35.99 -14.07 -6.76
CA MET A 113 -36.20 -13.79 -5.34
C MET A 113 -36.90 -12.44 -5.18
N GLU A 114 -37.87 -12.38 -4.27
CA GLU A 114 -38.56 -11.13 -3.92
C GLU A 114 -37.55 -10.09 -3.37
N PRO A 115 -37.69 -8.79 -3.72
CA PRO A 115 -36.72 -7.74 -3.37
C PRO A 115 -36.29 -7.67 -1.90
N GLU A 116 -37.19 -7.79 -0.93
CA GLU A 116 -36.81 -7.78 0.50
C GLU A 116 -36.04 -9.04 0.89
N LEU A 117 -36.44 -10.21 0.38
CA LEU A 117 -35.73 -11.47 0.64
C LEU A 117 -34.36 -11.47 -0.05
N ALA A 118 -34.25 -10.93 -1.26
CA ALA A 118 -32.99 -10.72 -1.98
C ALA A 118 -32.07 -9.79 -1.18
N ALA A 119 -32.62 -8.73 -0.58
CA ALA A 119 -31.86 -7.82 0.26
C ALA A 119 -31.27 -8.51 1.50
N LYS A 120 -32.08 -9.25 2.24
CA LYS A 120 -31.64 -9.99 3.44
C LYS A 120 -30.64 -11.09 3.09
N THR A 121 -30.79 -11.72 1.93
CA THR A 121 -29.88 -12.79 1.47
C THR A 121 -28.52 -12.23 1.04
N ALA A 122 -28.52 -11.08 0.35
CA ALA A 122 -27.29 -10.36 0.01
C ALA A 122 -26.54 -9.88 1.25
N GLU A 123 -27.23 -9.34 2.25
CA GLU A 123 -26.62 -8.94 3.53
C GLU A 123 -26.00 -10.14 4.25
N ALA A 124 -26.75 -11.24 4.37
CA ALA A 124 -26.24 -12.47 4.98
C ALA A 124 -25.03 -13.07 4.22
N GLU A 125 -24.98 -12.96 2.89
CA GLU A 125 -23.84 -13.42 2.09
C GLU A 125 -22.57 -12.60 2.37
N LEU A 126 -22.70 -11.28 2.47
CA LEU A 126 -21.57 -10.39 2.78
C LEU A 126 -21.09 -10.54 4.23
N ASP A 127 -22.00 -10.82 5.16
CA ASP A 127 -21.68 -11.10 6.56
C ASP A 127 -21.13 -12.54 6.77
N GLY A 128 -21.14 -13.36 5.72
CA GLY A 128 -20.67 -14.75 5.76
C GLY A 128 -21.64 -15.73 6.42
N ASP A 129 -22.88 -15.32 6.71
CA ASP A 129 -23.95 -16.12 7.27
C ASP A 129 -24.59 -17.04 6.22
N LYS A 130 -23.91 -18.17 5.96
CA LYS A 130 -24.35 -19.18 4.99
C LYS A 130 -25.64 -19.88 5.41
N GLU A 131 -25.96 -19.91 6.71
CA GLU A 131 -27.17 -20.56 7.22
C GLU A 131 -28.40 -19.75 6.82
N THR A 132 -28.36 -18.43 7.05
CA THR A 132 -29.43 -17.51 6.62
C THR A 132 -29.58 -17.49 5.10
N VAL A 133 -28.47 -17.47 4.35
CA VAL A 133 -28.51 -17.55 2.88
C VAL A 133 -29.25 -18.82 2.43
N SER A 134 -28.85 -19.98 2.97
CA SER A 134 -29.48 -21.26 2.63
C SER A 134 -30.95 -21.32 3.03
N ALA A 135 -31.31 -20.77 4.19
CA ALA A 135 -32.69 -20.70 4.65
C ALA A 135 -33.57 -19.82 3.74
N ASN A 136 -33.05 -18.68 3.27
CA ASN A 136 -33.79 -17.79 2.38
C ASN A 136 -33.92 -18.39 0.97
N ILE A 137 -32.90 -19.07 0.45
CA ILE A 137 -33.00 -19.81 -0.82
C ILE A 137 -34.08 -20.90 -0.73
N LYS A 138 -34.16 -21.65 0.38
CA LYS A 138 -35.25 -22.63 0.59
C LYS A 138 -36.63 -22.00 0.56
N LYS A 139 -36.80 -20.82 1.17
CA LYS A 139 -38.06 -20.06 1.12
C LYS A 139 -38.43 -19.66 -0.31
N MET A 140 -37.45 -19.17 -1.09
CA MET A 140 -37.65 -18.83 -2.51
C MET A 140 -38.08 -20.05 -3.32
N MET A 141 -37.42 -21.20 -3.14
CA MET A 141 -37.79 -22.44 -3.84
C MET A 141 -39.22 -22.89 -3.49
N ALA A 142 -39.59 -22.84 -2.21
CA ALA A 142 -40.94 -23.20 -1.77
C ALA A 142 -42.01 -22.24 -2.34
N ALA A 143 -41.74 -20.93 -2.38
CA ALA A 143 -42.62 -19.95 -2.99
C ALA A 143 -42.78 -20.18 -4.50
N SER A 144 -41.67 -20.48 -5.19
CA SER A 144 -41.66 -20.77 -6.62
C SER A 144 -42.48 -22.04 -6.92
N LEU A 145 -42.28 -23.12 -6.17
CA LEU A 145 -43.07 -24.35 -6.32
C LEU A 145 -44.56 -24.08 -6.13
N LYS A 146 -44.93 -23.37 -5.07
CA LYS A 146 -46.33 -23.03 -4.79
C LYS A 146 -46.97 -22.20 -5.90
N SER A 147 -46.22 -21.26 -6.48
CA SER A 147 -46.69 -20.47 -7.62
C SER A 147 -46.91 -21.34 -8.86
N ALA A 148 -45.98 -22.25 -9.16
CA ALA A 148 -46.10 -23.19 -10.27
C ALA A 148 -47.28 -24.17 -10.07
N GLU A 149 -47.49 -24.68 -8.85
CA GLU A 149 -48.65 -25.50 -8.50
C GLU A 149 -49.97 -24.74 -8.71
N ALA A 150 -50.04 -23.48 -8.29
CA ALA A 150 -51.23 -22.64 -8.47
C ALA A 150 -51.52 -22.37 -9.95
N GLU A 151 -50.48 -22.09 -10.76
CA GLU A 151 -50.62 -21.93 -12.21
C GLU A 151 -51.03 -23.24 -12.89
N TRP A 152 -50.48 -24.37 -12.46
CA TRP A 152 -50.86 -25.69 -12.97
C TRP A 152 -52.32 -26.02 -12.65
N ILE A 153 -52.78 -25.78 -11.42
CA ILE A 153 -54.19 -25.99 -11.04
C ILE A 153 -55.13 -25.12 -11.89
N LYS A 154 -54.75 -23.88 -12.18
CA LYS A 154 -55.55 -22.96 -13.00
C LYS A 154 -55.58 -23.34 -14.49
N SER A 155 -54.50 -23.92 -14.99
CA SER A 155 -54.37 -24.32 -16.41
C SER A 155 -54.81 -25.76 -16.68
N ARG A 156 -55.03 -26.57 -15.63
CA ARG A 156 -55.48 -27.95 -15.77
C ARG A 156 -56.91 -27.97 -16.34
N PRO A 157 -57.21 -28.84 -17.33
CA PRO A 157 -58.58 -29.07 -17.76
C PRO A 157 -59.46 -29.58 -16.59
N ASP A 158 -60.75 -29.25 -16.62
CA ASP A 158 -61.70 -29.74 -15.62
C ASP A 158 -61.69 -31.27 -15.58
N VAL A 159 -61.63 -31.83 -14.36
CA VAL A 159 -61.76 -33.26 -14.17
C VAL A 159 -63.20 -33.66 -14.47
N GLN A 160 -63.44 -34.40 -15.56
CA GLN A 160 -64.73 -35.04 -15.83
C GLN A 160 -65.04 -36.04 -14.72
N SER A 161 -65.73 -35.58 -13.67
CA SER A 161 -66.34 -36.44 -12.65
C SER A 161 -67.62 -37.04 -13.22
N GLY A 162 -67.49 -37.99 -14.13
CA GLY A 162 -68.61 -38.64 -14.78
C GLY A 162 -68.14 -39.53 -15.90
N ALA A 163 -67.85 -40.79 -15.58
CA ALA A 163 -67.78 -41.84 -16.55
C ALA A 163 -69.20 -42.05 -17.14
N GLU A 164 -69.50 -41.39 -18.25
CA GLU A 164 -70.19 -42.11 -19.31
C GLU A 164 -69.08 -42.88 -20.01
N GLU A 165 -68.97 -44.18 -19.69
CA GLU A 165 -68.05 -45.10 -20.35
C GLU A 165 -68.43 -45.17 -21.84
N ASP A 166 -67.81 -44.34 -22.66
CA ASP A 166 -67.61 -44.68 -24.06
C ASP A 166 -66.41 -45.62 -24.11
N PRO A 167 -66.60 -46.93 -24.39
CA PRO A 167 -65.52 -47.92 -24.38
C PRO A 167 -64.46 -47.68 -25.46
N ASN A 168 -64.64 -46.69 -26.35
CA ASN A 168 -63.65 -46.27 -27.35
C ASN A 168 -63.02 -44.89 -27.07
N ALA A 169 -63.36 -44.21 -25.97
CA ALA A 169 -62.76 -42.92 -25.65
C ALA A 169 -61.35 -43.11 -25.06
N GLU A 170 -60.33 -42.70 -25.80
CA GLU A 170 -58.95 -42.68 -25.31
C GLU A 170 -58.81 -41.73 -24.12
N ASP A 171 -58.25 -42.24 -23.02
CA ASP A 171 -58.07 -41.51 -21.77
C ASP A 171 -57.32 -40.18 -22.02
N PRO A 172 -57.92 -39.03 -21.67
CA PRO A 172 -57.30 -37.73 -21.87
C PRO A 172 -55.94 -37.58 -21.17
N PHE A 173 -55.68 -38.33 -20.08
CA PHE A 173 -54.37 -38.38 -19.43
C PHE A 173 -53.31 -39.06 -20.31
N ILE A 174 -53.66 -40.15 -21.00
CA ILE A 174 -52.74 -40.85 -21.93
C ILE A 174 -52.46 -39.97 -23.14
N LYS A 175 -53.48 -39.29 -23.69
CA LYS A 175 -53.35 -38.41 -24.85
C LYS A 175 -52.40 -37.23 -24.62
N GLY A 176 -52.38 -36.67 -23.40
CA GLY A 176 -51.44 -35.60 -23.02
C GLY A 176 -49.97 -36.06 -22.97
N PHE A 177 -49.71 -37.36 -22.80
CA PHE A 177 -48.36 -37.93 -22.76
C PHE A 177 -47.90 -38.50 -24.11
N THR A 178 -48.82 -38.93 -24.97
CA THR A 178 -48.50 -39.51 -26.29
C THR A 178 -48.61 -38.52 -27.45
N GLY A 179 -49.15 -37.32 -27.23
CA GLY A 179 -49.19 -36.23 -28.21
C GLY A 179 -47.84 -35.55 -28.39
N LYS A 180 -46.99 -36.11 -29.25
CA LYS A 180 -45.94 -35.38 -29.98
C LYS A 180 -46.48 -34.85 -31.30
#